data_AF-A0A2N8MTZ2-F1
#
_entry.id   AF-A0A2N8MTZ2-F1
#
_cell.length_a   1.000
_cell.length_b   1.000
_cell.length_c   1.000
_cell.angle_alpha   90.00
_cell.angle_beta   90.00
_cell.angle_gamma   90.00
#
_symmetry.space_group_name_H-M   'P 1'
#
loop_
_entity.id
_entity.type
_entity.pdbx_description
1 polymer ?
#
loop_
_entity_poly.entity_id
_entity_poly.type
_entity_poly.pdbx_seq_one_letter_code
_entity_poly.pdbx_strand_id
1 'polypeptide(L)'
;MSTPDDRVRGFPAFGAQGGHGQFARSWWGRAWINAMEDTALDLRQLKQGRKYAAEGRVGPITVSPGRIGAVVDDQEGQYRTEVRLAELTDTEWDRFLDRVASRAGHLAALLDRDMPHDLVEAADDAGVHLLPGIGDLDPDCDCPGWELPCRHAAALSFQASWLLDADPFVLLLMRGKGERELLDELQWRNAPRFVRTGDDDTPAERAYADEPGPLPDLAGFAPAGGPTVPGAPGIPAETFALLAANASQAAGALLTSQPKLTRKQDAVRLAATRPETADRLRPAENGEEFDRAVLAWRHGGRAGLDVLETAWTPSSQAMGRARAAFTEVVDDPGEGLDVERNQCTVHGTGVQVRLGKDGLWYPYRDQWPAGPPETDPGALFAALLG
;
A
#
# COMPACT_ATOMS: atom_id res chain seq x y z
N MET A 1 38.78 -3.23 3.62
CA MET A 1 38.22 -3.66 4.92
C MET A 1 37.38 -4.88 4.64
N SER A 2 37.80 -6.07 5.11
CA SER A 2 37.03 -7.30 4.89
C SER A 2 35.69 -7.16 5.59
N THR A 3 34.63 -7.09 4.78
CA THR A 3 33.26 -7.04 5.22
C THR A 3 32.95 -8.29 6.05
N PRO A 4 32.35 -8.19 7.24
CA PRO A 4 32.03 -9.37 8.03
C PRO A 4 31.09 -10.28 7.23
N ASP A 5 31.51 -11.52 7.06
CA ASP A 5 30.80 -12.59 6.36
C ASP A 5 29.56 -13.00 7.16
N ASP A 6 28.36 -12.76 6.63
CA ASP A 6 27.09 -13.12 7.25
C ASP A 6 26.62 -14.54 6.85
N ARG A 7 27.47 -15.32 6.16
CA ARG A 7 27.21 -16.72 5.84
C ARG A 7 27.37 -17.66 7.04
N VAL A 8 27.71 -17.15 8.23
CA VAL A 8 27.69 -17.93 9.47
C VAL A 8 26.98 -17.11 10.56
N ARG A 9 25.89 -17.66 11.11
CA ARG A 9 25.11 -17.03 12.18
C ARG A 9 25.06 -17.93 13.41
N GLY A 10 25.42 -17.37 14.56
CA GLY A 10 25.29 -18.03 15.87
C GLY A 10 24.07 -17.52 16.62
N PHE A 11 23.31 -18.44 17.21
CA PHE A 11 22.13 -18.18 18.01
C PHE A 11 22.35 -18.71 19.43
N PRO A 12 21.98 -17.95 20.48
CA PRO A 12 22.12 -18.42 21.85
C PRO A 12 21.24 -19.66 22.08
N ALA A 13 21.65 -20.49 23.04
CA ALA A 13 20.87 -21.65 23.45
C ALA A 13 19.47 -21.22 23.94
N PHE A 14 18.45 -21.98 23.58
CA PHE A 14 17.11 -21.75 24.10
C PHE A 14 16.97 -22.36 25.50
N GLY A 15 16.39 -21.60 26.43
CA GLY A 15 16.03 -22.12 27.75
C GLY A 15 14.87 -23.11 27.71
N ALA A 16 14.66 -23.82 28.82
CA ALA A 16 13.52 -24.72 28.97
C ALA A 16 12.17 -23.98 28.79
N GLN A 17 11.32 -24.50 27.92
CA GLN A 17 9.97 -23.99 27.67
C GLN A 17 8.98 -24.74 28.57
N GLY A 18 8.31 -24.04 29.50
CA GLY A 18 7.33 -24.64 30.39
C GLY A 18 6.00 -24.92 29.68
N GLY A 19 5.73 -26.19 29.32
CA GLY A 19 4.45 -26.66 28.79
C GLY A 19 4.13 -26.20 27.36
N HIS A 20 3.77 -27.16 26.47
CA HIS A 20 3.30 -26.99 25.08
C HIS A 20 3.79 -25.74 24.29
N GLY A 21 5.07 -25.36 24.40
CA GLY A 21 5.66 -24.42 23.45
C GLY A 21 5.43 -24.99 22.05
N GLN A 22 4.64 -24.29 21.23
CA GLN A 22 4.35 -24.77 19.89
C GLN A 22 5.65 -24.70 19.08
N PHE A 23 6.11 -25.86 18.62
CA PHE A 23 7.10 -25.92 17.55
C PHE A 23 6.41 -25.56 16.24
N ALA A 24 7.08 -24.82 15.37
CA ALA A 24 6.56 -24.41 14.06
C ALA A 24 5.19 -23.69 14.08
N ARG A 25 5.19 -22.44 14.54
CA ARG A 25 4.05 -21.52 14.45
C ARG A 25 3.80 -21.06 13.02
N SER A 26 4.87 -20.85 12.27
CA SER A 26 4.83 -20.50 10.85
C SER A 26 4.57 -21.73 9.98
N TRP A 27 4.05 -21.50 8.78
CA TRP A 27 3.79 -22.59 7.84
C TRP A 27 5.09 -23.16 7.23
N TRP A 28 6.13 -22.33 7.07
CA TRP A 28 7.46 -22.79 6.63
C TRP A 28 8.21 -23.54 7.74
N GLY A 29 8.08 -23.11 8.99
CA GLY A 29 8.55 -23.89 10.15
C GLY A 29 7.86 -25.26 10.22
N ARG A 30 6.57 -25.33 9.81
CA ARG A 30 5.82 -26.59 9.75
C ARG A 30 6.37 -27.49 8.66
N ALA A 31 6.63 -26.95 7.48
CA ALA A 31 7.24 -27.69 6.37
C ALA A 31 8.60 -28.29 6.79
N TRP A 32 9.43 -27.54 7.52
CA TRP A 32 10.69 -28.04 8.09
C TRP A 32 10.49 -29.22 9.04
N ILE A 33 9.54 -29.12 9.99
CA ILE A 33 9.25 -30.23 10.91
C ILE A 33 8.71 -31.44 10.15
N ASN A 34 7.78 -31.23 9.21
CA ASN A 34 7.18 -32.30 8.42
C ASN A 34 8.25 -33.06 7.62
N ALA A 35 9.18 -32.36 6.97
CA ALA A 35 10.30 -32.98 6.25
C ALA A 35 11.12 -33.94 7.13
N MET A 36 11.32 -33.58 8.40
CA MET A 36 12.01 -34.42 9.38
C MET A 36 11.12 -35.56 9.91
N GLU A 37 9.87 -35.28 10.29
CA GLU A 37 8.94 -36.28 10.85
C GLU A 37 8.55 -37.34 9.82
N ASP A 38 8.38 -36.97 8.54
CA ASP A 38 8.01 -37.89 7.45
C ASP A 38 9.15 -38.85 7.07
N THR A 39 10.40 -38.51 7.42
CA THR A 39 11.58 -39.36 7.21
C THR A 39 11.85 -40.29 8.41
N ALA A 40 11.17 -40.07 9.54
CA ALA A 40 11.49 -40.74 10.79
C ALA A 40 11.06 -42.21 10.83
N LEU A 41 12.01 -43.10 11.15
CA LEU A 41 11.75 -44.54 11.25
C LEU A 41 11.26 -44.98 12.64
N ASP A 42 11.53 -44.20 13.69
CA ASP A 42 11.11 -44.50 15.06
C ASP A 42 10.48 -43.27 15.75
N LEU A 43 9.16 -43.31 15.93
CA LEU A 43 8.38 -42.25 16.59
C LEU A 43 8.79 -42.01 18.05
N ARG A 44 9.43 -42.99 18.72
CA ARG A 44 9.93 -42.81 20.08
C ARG A 44 11.10 -41.83 20.12
N GLN A 45 11.96 -41.85 19.11
CA GLN A 45 13.07 -40.90 18.99
C GLN A 45 12.54 -39.48 18.78
N LEU A 46 11.51 -39.30 17.95
CA LEU A 46 10.84 -38.01 17.78
C LEU A 46 10.25 -37.49 19.10
N LYS A 47 9.56 -38.36 19.85
CA LYS A 47 8.99 -38.00 21.15
C LYS A 47 10.07 -37.57 22.14
N GLN A 48 11.20 -38.29 22.15
CA GLN A 48 12.32 -37.99 23.04
C GLN A 48 13.06 -36.70 22.61
N GLY A 49 13.27 -36.49 21.32
CA GLY A 49 13.87 -35.27 20.79
C GLY A 49 13.00 -34.05 21.06
N ARG A 50 11.67 -34.17 20.93
CA ARG A 50 10.73 -33.11 21.32
C ARG A 50 10.85 -32.74 22.79
N LYS A 51 11.03 -33.74 23.66
CA LYS A 51 11.28 -33.53 25.10
C LYS A 51 12.60 -32.80 25.33
N TYR A 52 13.68 -33.19 24.65
CA TYR A 52 15.00 -32.56 24.79
C TYR A 52 15.01 -31.11 24.30
N ALA A 53 14.34 -30.84 23.19
CA ALA A 53 14.14 -29.48 22.70
C ALA A 53 13.38 -28.62 23.71
N ALA A 54 12.30 -29.14 24.30
CA ALA A 54 11.50 -28.42 25.29
C ALA A 54 12.25 -28.21 26.62
N GLU A 55 13.11 -29.13 27.03
CA GLU A 55 13.95 -29.02 28.23
C GLU A 55 15.16 -28.08 28.07
N GLY A 56 15.39 -27.53 26.87
CA GLY A 56 16.51 -26.61 26.62
C GLY A 56 17.87 -27.30 26.57
N ARG A 57 17.92 -28.56 26.13
CA ARG A 57 19.15 -29.37 26.08
C ARG A 57 20.03 -29.12 24.85
N VAL A 58 19.55 -28.34 23.90
CA VAL A 58 20.32 -27.97 22.72
C VAL A 58 21.08 -26.68 23.07
N GLY A 59 22.41 -26.73 22.93
CA GLY A 59 23.28 -25.58 23.14
C GLY A 59 23.11 -24.49 22.07
N PRO A 60 24.05 -23.52 22.00
CA PRO A 60 24.03 -22.50 20.96
C PRO A 60 23.99 -23.13 19.56
N ILE A 61 23.11 -22.62 18.71
CA ILE A 61 22.89 -23.13 17.35
C ILE A 61 23.70 -22.28 16.38
N THR A 62 24.47 -22.93 15.51
CA THR A 62 25.17 -22.27 14.40
C THR A 62 24.51 -22.66 13.09
N VAL A 63 24.23 -21.67 12.24
CA VAL A 63 23.65 -21.85 10.91
C VAL A 63 24.64 -21.33 9.88
N SER A 64 24.87 -22.12 8.83
CA SER A 64 25.69 -21.78 7.67
C SER A 64 25.04 -22.39 6.41
N PRO A 65 25.50 -22.05 5.19
CA PRO A 65 25.13 -22.76 3.98
C PRO A 65 25.15 -24.27 4.18
N GLY A 66 24.03 -24.90 3.85
CA GLY A 66 23.78 -26.32 3.91
C GLY A 66 23.76 -26.98 5.29
N ARG A 67 23.88 -26.25 6.41
CA ARG A 67 24.08 -26.86 7.73
C ARG A 67 23.58 -26.04 8.93
N ILE A 68 22.77 -26.67 9.78
CA ILE A 68 22.49 -26.24 11.16
C ILE A 68 23.23 -27.18 12.10
N GLY A 69 23.95 -26.66 13.10
CA GLY A 69 24.66 -27.49 14.07
C GLY A 69 24.61 -26.96 15.50
N ALA A 70 24.62 -27.88 16.47
CA ALA A 70 24.68 -27.58 17.90
C ALA A 70 25.32 -28.76 18.66
N VAL A 71 25.67 -28.51 19.91
CA VAL A 71 25.97 -29.58 20.88
C VAL A 71 24.68 -29.84 21.67
N VAL A 72 24.29 -31.11 21.80
CA VAL A 72 23.08 -31.51 22.53
C VAL A 72 23.46 -32.30 23.77
N ASP A 73 22.96 -31.86 24.92
CA ASP A 73 23.18 -32.52 26.20
C ASP A 73 22.28 -33.74 26.37
N ASP A 74 22.88 -34.83 26.83
CA ASP A 74 22.21 -36.08 27.19
C ASP A 74 22.66 -36.57 28.57
N GLN A 75 22.00 -37.59 29.11
CA GLN A 75 22.41 -38.24 30.36
C GLN A 75 23.77 -38.94 30.19
N GLU A 76 24.05 -39.49 29.01
CA GLU A 76 25.26 -40.24 28.71
C GLU A 76 26.45 -39.37 28.24
N GLY A 77 26.23 -38.08 27.95
CA GLY A 77 27.26 -37.17 27.48
C GLY A 77 26.72 -36.03 26.61
N GLN A 78 27.64 -35.35 25.93
CA GLN A 78 27.31 -34.29 24.97
C GLN A 78 27.62 -34.76 23.56
N TYR A 79 26.71 -34.50 22.62
CA TYR A 79 26.83 -34.98 21.24
C TYR A 79 26.83 -33.83 20.24
N ARG A 80 27.80 -33.83 19.32
CA ARG A 80 27.82 -32.90 18.20
C ARG A 80 26.77 -33.36 17.20
N THR A 81 25.80 -32.49 16.96
CA THR A 81 24.64 -32.78 16.14
C THR A 81 24.49 -31.74 15.05
N GLU A 82 24.23 -32.21 13.84
CA GLU A 82 24.06 -31.41 12.64
C GLU A 82 22.82 -31.88 11.88
N VAL A 83 22.17 -30.94 11.18
CA VAL A 83 21.15 -31.23 10.18
C VAL A 83 21.57 -30.51 8.91
N ARG A 84 21.73 -31.27 7.83
CA ARG A 84 22.12 -30.77 6.52
C ARG A 84 20.91 -30.65 5.61
N LEU A 85 20.97 -29.68 4.71
CA LEU A 85 20.01 -29.46 3.64
C LEU A 85 20.79 -29.05 2.39
N ALA A 86 20.39 -29.54 1.22
CA ALA A 86 21.06 -29.17 -0.02
C ALA A 86 20.96 -27.65 -0.28
N GLU A 87 22.08 -27.04 -0.62
CA GLU A 87 22.12 -25.66 -1.11
C GLU A 87 21.50 -25.57 -2.50
N LEU A 88 20.87 -24.43 -2.80
CA LEU A 88 20.44 -24.12 -4.15
C LEU A 88 21.68 -23.79 -5.01
N THR A 89 21.67 -24.26 -6.24
CA THR A 89 22.65 -23.87 -7.25
C THR A 89 22.51 -22.39 -7.62
N ASP A 90 23.56 -21.79 -8.20
CA ASP A 90 23.51 -20.39 -8.65
C ASP A 90 22.34 -20.13 -9.62
N THR A 91 22.02 -21.10 -10.49
CA THR A 91 20.89 -20.99 -11.42
C THR A 91 19.53 -21.05 -10.71
N GLU A 92 19.39 -21.85 -9.65
CA GLU A 92 18.18 -21.88 -8.84
C GLU A 92 18.03 -20.59 -8.03
N TRP A 93 19.13 -20.08 -7.48
CA TRP A 93 19.16 -18.76 -6.84
C TRP A 93 18.73 -17.65 -7.79
N ASP A 94 19.23 -17.64 -9.03
CA ASP A 94 18.83 -16.66 -10.03
C ASP A 94 17.33 -16.70 -10.29
N ARG A 95 16.75 -17.89 -10.46
CA ARG A 95 15.30 -18.05 -10.67
C ARG A 95 14.49 -17.60 -9.45
N PHE A 96 14.93 -17.95 -8.24
CA PHE A 96 14.25 -17.54 -7.01
C PHE A 96 14.24 -16.02 -6.85
N LEU A 97 15.39 -15.38 -7.05
CA LEU A 97 15.53 -13.94 -6.91
C LEU A 97 14.73 -13.18 -7.99
N ASP A 98 14.60 -13.74 -9.20
CA ASP A 98 13.69 -13.19 -10.22
C ASP A 98 12.22 -13.27 -9.79
N ARG A 99 11.80 -14.34 -9.08
CA ARG A 99 10.45 -14.43 -8.50
C ARG A 99 10.23 -13.41 -7.39
N VAL A 100 11.21 -13.20 -6.53
CA VAL A 100 11.13 -12.15 -5.50
C VAL A 100 11.05 -10.76 -6.15
N ALA A 101 11.88 -10.47 -7.16
CA ALA A 101 11.90 -9.18 -7.84
C ALA A 101 10.66 -8.93 -8.75
N SER A 102 9.96 -9.98 -9.17
CA SER A 102 8.77 -9.85 -10.02
C SER A 102 7.59 -9.10 -9.36
N ARG A 103 7.56 -9.04 -8.02
CA ARG A 103 6.51 -8.40 -7.23
C ARG A 103 7.11 -7.72 -6.00
N ALA A 104 6.96 -6.39 -5.90
CA ALA A 104 7.42 -5.63 -4.74
C ALA A 104 6.87 -6.15 -3.39
N GLY A 105 5.68 -6.77 -3.41
CA GLY A 105 5.09 -7.40 -2.21
C GLY A 105 5.89 -8.60 -1.67
N HIS A 106 6.57 -9.37 -2.52
CA HIS A 106 7.39 -10.50 -2.07
C HIS A 106 8.62 -10.01 -1.27
N LEU A 107 9.33 -8.99 -1.79
CA LEU A 107 10.45 -8.39 -1.08
C LEU A 107 10.01 -7.74 0.24
N ALA A 108 8.90 -6.99 0.21
CA ALA A 108 8.36 -6.37 1.44
C ALA A 108 8.05 -7.41 2.52
N ALA A 109 7.39 -8.52 2.15
CA ALA A 109 7.06 -9.59 3.10
C ALA A 109 8.32 -10.26 3.69
N LEU A 110 9.34 -10.54 2.85
CA LEU A 110 10.62 -11.08 3.35
C LEU A 110 11.28 -10.13 4.36
N LEU A 111 11.29 -8.82 4.07
CA LEU A 111 11.82 -7.81 4.98
C LEU A 111 11.05 -7.76 6.32
N ASP A 112 9.75 -8.02 6.28
CA ASP A 112 8.87 -8.17 7.45
C ASP A 112 8.99 -9.54 8.14
N ARG A 113 9.97 -10.37 7.75
CA ARG A 113 10.23 -11.71 8.27
C ARG A 113 9.09 -12.70 8.02
N ASP A 114 8.37 -12.51 6.92
CA ASP A 114 7.33 -13.42 6.45
C ASP A 114 7.78 -14.15 5.18
N MET A 115 7.32 -15.40 5.01
CA MET A 115 7.49 -16.16 3.78
C MET A 115 6.11 -16.31 3.11
N PRO A 116 5.80 -15.55 2.06
CA PRO A 116 4.53 -15.66 1.37
C PRO A 116 4.35 -17.03 0.70
N HIS A 117 3.15 -17.60 0.77
CA HIS A 117 2.84 -18.86 0.08
C HIS A 117 2.98 -18.72 -1.43
N ASP A 118 2.50 -17.61 -1.99
CA ASP A 118 2.55 -17.35 -3.44
C ASP A 118 3.99 -17.16 -3.95
N LEU A 119 4.92 -16.69 -3.11
CA LEU A 119 6.35 -16.66 -3.45
C LEU A 119 6.92 -18.07 -3.59
N VAL A 120 6.62 -18.97 -2.64
CA VAL A 120 7.13 -20.34 -2.66
C VAL A 120 6.50 -21.14 -3.80
N GLU A 121 5.20 -21.00 -4.03
CA GLU A 121 4.52 -21.59 -5.20
C GLU A 121 5.16 -21.10 -6.51
N ALA A 122 5.42 -19.80 -6.64
CA ALA A 122 6.05 -19.25 -7.83
C ALA A 122 7.52 -19.71 -8.01
N ALA A 123 8.21 -20.02 -6.92
CA ALA A 123 9.55 -20.61 -6.92
C ALA A 123 9.51 -22.08 -7.36
N ASP A 124 8.58 -22.88 -6.83
CA ASP A 124 8.34 -24.27 -7.24
C ASP A 124 7.99 -24.36 -8.72
N ASP A 125 7.13 -23.48 -9.23
CA ASP A 125 6.81 -23.36 -10.67
C ASP A 125 8.04 -23.02 -11.53
N ALA A 126 9.07 -22.40 -10.94
CA ALA A 126 10.36 -22.13 -11.59
C ALA A 126 11.37 -23.27 -11.42
N GLY A 127 10.96 -24.39 -10.81
CA GLY A 127 11.81 -25.53 -10.49
C GLY A 127 12.78 -25.25 -9.34
N VAL A 128 12.41 -24.37 -8.41
CA VAL A 128 13.21 -24.06 -7.21
C VAL A 128 12.44 -24.50 -5.98
N HIS A 129 12.79 -25.68 -5.46
CA HIS A 129 12.21 -26.19 -4.22
C HIS A 129 12.86 -25.53 -3.01
N LEU A 130 12.24 -24.47 -2.49
CA LEU A 130 12.81 -23.70 -1.39
C LEU A 130 12.71 -24.43 -0.05
N LEU A 131 11.54 -24.99 0.27
CA LEU A 131 11.33 -25.72 1.52
C LEU A 131 11.81 -27.17 1.39
N PRO A 132 12.30 -27.79 2.47
CA PRO A 132 12.66 -29.20 2.44
C PRO A 132 11.42 -30.09 2.31
N GLY A 133 11.54 -31.16 1.54
CA GLY A 133 10.60 -32.27 1.46
C GLY A 133 11.08 -33.51 2.24
N ILE A 134 10.35 -34.61 2.06
CA ILE A 134 10.71 -35.92 2.64
C ILE A 134 12.09 -36.37 2.13
N GLY A 135 12.99 -36.72 3.06
CA GLY A 135 14.36 -37.17 2.74
C GLY A 135 15.36 -36.07 2.41
N ASP A 136 14.97 -34.79 2.37
CA ASP A 136 15.89 -33.68 2.08
C ASP A 136 16.75 -33.28 3.29
N LEU A 137 16.26 -33.53 4.49
CA LEU A 137 16.99 -33.26 5.73
C LEU A 137 17.87 -34.45 6.09
N ASP A 138 19.18 -34.23 6.14
CA ASP A 138 20.19 -35.23 6.43
C ASP A 138 20.79 -35.00 7.84
N PRO A 139 20.31 -35.73 8.87
CA PRO A 139 20.80 -35.61 10.24
C PRO A 139 22.14 -36.35 10.43
N ASP A 140 23.13 -35.68 11.02
CA ASP A 140 24.44 -36.25 11.37
C ASP A 140 24.70 -36.02 12.87
N CYS A 141 25.00 -37.08 13.61
CA CYS A 141 25.22 -37.03 15.05
C CYS A 141 26.25 -38.07 15.47
N ASP A 142 27.19 -37.67 16.34
CA ASP A 142 28.23 -38.56 16.88
C ASP A 142 27.76 -39.46 18.04
N CYS A 143 26.45 -39.54 18.28
CA CYS A 143 25.87 -40.46 19.26
C CYS A 143 25.97 -41.92 18.80
N PRO A 144 26.03 -42.89 19.73
CA PRO A 144 26.10 -44.32 19.37
C PRO A 144 24.77 -44.89 18.83
N GLY A 145 23.72 -44.07 18.73
CA GLY A 145 22.42 -44.45 18.17
C GLY A 145 22.48 -44.62 16.66
N TRP A 146 21.63 -45.49 16.12
CA TRP A 146 21.55 -45.80 14.69
C TRP A 146 20.22 -45.35 14.08
N GLU A 147 19.35 -44.72 14.87
CA GLU A 147 18.05 -44.24 14.45
C GLU A 147 18.16 -42.95 13.62
N LEU A 148 17.29 -42.84 12.62
CA LEU A 148 17.24 -41.71 11.69
C LEU A 148 15.87 -41.02 11.76
N PRO A 149 15.80 -39.75 12.22
CA PRO A 149 16.81 -39.05 13.03
C PRO A 149 16.92 -39.65 14.46
N CYS A 150 18.09 -39.50 15.08
CA CYS A 150 18.24 -39.79 16.51
C CYS A 150 17.53 -38.71 17.36
N ARG A 151 17.33 -38.95 18.66
CA ARG A 151 16.72 -37.96 19.57
C ARG A 151 17.43 -36.60 19.58
N HIS A 152 18.75 -36.55 19.38
CA HIS A 152 19.52 -35.30 19.37
C HIS A 152 19.27 -34.50 18.11
N ALA A 153 19.32 -35.14 16.94
CA ALA A 153 19.02 -34.51 15.65
C ALA A 153 17.55 -34.07 15.57
N ALA A 154 16.63 -34.86 16.11
CA ALA A 154 15.24 -34.46 16.28
C ALA A 154 15.11 -33.23 17.20
N ALA A 155 15.82 -33.19 18.34
CA ALA A 155 15.81 -32.04 19.24
C ALA A 155 16.33 -30.76 18.57
N LEU A 156 17.44 -30.86 17.85
CA LEU A 156 17.98 -29.75 17.05
C LEU A 156 16.97 -29.29 15.99
N SER A 157 16.35 -30.21 15.26
CA SER A 157 15.36 -29.90 14.23
C SER A 157 14.13 -29.18 14.82
N PHE A 158 13.66 -29.61 15.98
CA PHE A 158 12.56 -28.94 16.69
C PHE A 158 12.93 -27.51 17.11
N GLN A 159 14.12 -27.28 17.69
CA GLN A 159 14.52 -25.91 18.05
C GLN A 159 14.87 -25.03 16.83
N ALA A 160 15.39 -25.62 15.75
CA ALA A 160 15.59 -24.92 14.49
C ALA A 160 14.26 -24.35 13.94
N SER A 161 13.13 -25.03 14.17
CA SER A 161 11.81 -24.48 13.80
C SER A 161 11.49 -23.15 14.49
N TRP A 162 12.01 -22.90 15.70
CA TRP A 162 11.83 -21.61 16.38
C TRP A 162 12.67 -20.49 15.76
N LEU A 163 13.87 -20.83 15.26
CA LEU A 163 14.69 -19.88 14.49
C LEU A 163 13.99 -19.53 13.17
N LEU A 164 13.50 -20.55 12.47
CA LEU A 164 12.74 -20.39 11.23
C LEU A 164 11.47 -19.54 11.45
N ASP A 165 10.70 -19.83 12.50
CA ASP A 165 9.50 -19.06 12.87
C ASP A 165 9.79 -17.57 13.13
N ALA A 166 11.00 -17.24 13.58
CA ALA A 166 11.39 -15.87 13.89
C ALA A 166 11.98 -15.14 12.69
N ASP A 167 12.67 -15.86 11.80
CA ASP A 167 13.40 -15.27 10.69
C ASP A 167 13.53 -16.26 9.52
N PRO A 168 12.76 -16.10 8.41
CA PRO A 168 12.87 -16.97 7.25
C PRO A 168 14.22 -16.89 6.54
N PHE A 169 15.04 -15.87 6.78
CA PHE A 169 16.41 -15.82 6.25
C PHE A 169 17.32 -16.91 6.81
N VAL A 170 16.95 -17.56 7.91
CA VAL A 170 17.63 -18.77 8.39
C VAL A 170 17.53 -19.90 7.35
N LEU A 171 16.37 -20.05 6.70
CA LEU A 171 16.20 -21.02 5.60
C LEU A 171 16.99 -20.61 4.36
N LEU A 172 16.96 -19.31 4.00
CA LEU A 172 17.69 -18.79 2.83
C LEU A 172 19.21 -18.96 3.01
N LEU A 173 19.70 -18.74 4.23
CA LEU A 173 21.08 -19.02 4.60
C LEU A 173 21.42 -20.51 4.46
N MET A 174 20.56 -21.39 4.97
CA MET A 174 20.71 -22.85 4.77
C MET A 174 20.74 -23.24 3.29
N ARG A 175 19.99 -22.51 2.45
CA ARG A 175 19.97 -22.72 1.00
C ARG A 175 21.13 -22.08 0.25
N GLY A 176 22.03 -21.36 0.92
CA GLY A 176 23.33 -20.96 0.36
C GLY A 176 23.65 -19.47 0.39
N LYS A 177 22.68 -18.56 0.62
CA LYS A 177 22.93 -17.10 0.58
C LYS A 177 22.66 -16.41 1.92
N GLY A 178 23.61 -15.58 2.33
CA GLY A 178 23.47 -14.68 3.47
C GLY A 178 22.39 -13.61 3.22
N GLU A 179 21.89 -13.01 4.30
CA GLU A 179 20.85 -11.99 4.21
C GLU A 179 21.33 -10.77 3.41
N ARG A 180 22.55 -10.30 3.67
CA ARG A 180 23.13 -9.16 2.94
C ARG A 180 23.35 -9.48 1.47
N GLU A 181 23.98 -10.62 1.18
CA GLU A 181 24.21 -11.08 -0.20
C GLU A 181 22.88 -11.09 -0.99
N LEU A 182 21.83 -11.64 -0.37
CA LEU A 182 20.51 -11.72 -0.97
C LEU A 182 19.86 -10.35 -1.17
N LEU A 183 19.93 -9.47 -0.18
CA LEU A 183 19.34 -8.13 -0.26
C LEU A 183 20.07 -7.23 -1.27
N ASP A 184 21.40 -7.32 -1.34
CA ASP A 184 22.22 -6.58 -2.32
C ASP A 184 21.86 -7.01 -3.76
N GLU A 185 21.71 -8.31 -4.00
CA GLU A 185 21.25 -8.83 -5.30
C GLU A 185 19.83 -8.38 -5.66
N LEU A 186 18.90 -8.43 -4.70
CA LEU A 186 17.53 -7.96 -4.93
C LEU A 186 17.48 -6.45 -5.18
N GLN A 187 18.30 -5.67 -4.48
CA GLN A 187 18.41 -4.23 -4.73
C GLN A 187 18.93 -3.97 -6.14
N TRP A 188 19.92 -4.73 -6.60
CA TRP A 188 20.43 -4.62 -7.97
C TRP A 188 19.39 -5.00 -9.02
N ARG A 189 18.63 -6.07 -8.80
CA ARG A 189 17.57 -6.52 -9.73
C ARG A 189 16.38 -5.57 -9.79
N ASN A 190 16.02 -4.96 -8.66
CA ASN A 190 14.93 -3.99 -8.56
C ASN A 190 15.36 -2.55 -8.89
N ALA A 191 16.65 -2.29 -9.11
CA ALA A 191 17.11 -0.99 -9.54
C ALA A 191 16.43 -0.65 -10.88
N PRO A 192 15.86 0.58 -11.02
CA PRO A 192 15.21 0.97 -12.26
C PRO A 192 16.22 0.83 -13.41
N ARG A 193 15.95 -0.11 -14.31
CA ARG A 193 16.70 -0.25 -15.56
C ARG A 193 16.30 0.94 -16.43
N PHE A 194 17.07 2.01 -16.36
CA PHE A 194 16.94 3.11 -17.30
C PHE A 194 17.17 2.55 -18.70
N VAL A 195 16.08 2.43 -19.47
CA VAL A 195 16.16 2.11 -20.89
C VAL A 195 16.87 3.30 -21.54
N ARG A 196 18.09 3.07 -22.04
CA ARG A 196 18.80 4.05 -22.85
C ARG A 196 17.95 4.38 -24.08
N THR A 197 17.30 5.54 -24.06
CA THR A 197 16.62 6.09 -25.24
C THR A 197 17.47 7.24 -25.78
N GLY A 198 18.46 6.93 -26.63
CA GLY A 198 19.24 7.93 -27.36
C GLY A 198 20.75 7.70 -27.37
N ASP A 199 21.41 8.25 -28.41
CA ASP A 199 22.88 8.28 -28.57
C ASP A 199 23.55 9.49 -27.87
N ASP A 200 22.76 10.40 -27.27
CA ASP A 200 23.25 11.59 -26.56
C ASP A 200 23.50 11.34 -25.07
N ASP A 201 24.31 10.34 -24.75
CA ASP A 201 24.71 10.12 -23.35
C ASP A 201 25.90 10.99 -22.97
N THR A 202 25.69 11.87 -21.99
CA THR A 202 26.78 12.56 -21.29
C THR A 202 27.41 11.59 -20.29
N PRO A 203 28.72 11.31 -20.35
CA PRO A 203 29.40 10.47 -19.35
C PRO A 203 29.14 11.00 -17.94
N ALA A 204 28.85 10.11 -16.98
CA ALA A 204 28.52 10.49 -15.61
C ALA A 204 29.55 11.44 -14.99
N GLU A 205 30.84 11.20 -15.24
CA GLU A 205 31.93 12.08 -14.79
C GLU A 205 31.80 13.51 -15.33
N ARG A 206 31.34 13.67 -16.58
CA ARG A 206 31.10 14.97 -17.21
C ARG A 206 29.82 15.63 -16.69
N ALA A 207 28.80 14.84 -16.39
CA ALA A 207 27.55 15.33 -15.79
C ALA A 207 27.74 15.78 -14.32
N TYR A 208 28.57 15.07 -13.55
CA TYR A 208 28.91 15.43 -12.17
C TYR A 208 29.96 16.54 -12.06
N ALA A 209 30.75 16.76 -13.11
CA ALA A 209 31.69 17.87 -13.21
C ALA A 209 31.01 19.19 -13.61
N ASP A 210 29.79 19.15 -14.16
CA ASP A 210 29.02 20.35 -14.45
C ASP A 210 28.48 20.93 -13.15
N GLU A 211 28.77 22.21 -12.87
CA GLU A 211 28.17 22.89 -11.73
C GLU A 211 26.65 23.00 -11.98
N PRO A 212 25.79 22.50 -11.07
CA PRO A 212 24.36 22.64 -11.23
C PRO A 212 24.01 24.12 -11.39
N GLY A 213 23.38 24.46 -12.51
CA GLY A 213 22.83 25.79 -12.71
C GLY A 213 21.85 26.16 -11.59
N PRO A 214 21.53 27.45 -11.43
CA PRO A 214 20.55 27.87 -10.44
C PRO A 214 19.24 27.09 -10.63
N LEU A 215 18.72 26.53 -9.54
CA LEU A 215 17.43 25.85 -9.56
C LEU A 215 16.38 26.79 -10.16
N PRO A 216 15.53 26.32 -11.09
CA PRO A 216 14.46 27.14 -11.60
C PRO A 216 13.55 27.56 -10.44
N ASP A 217 13.06 28.78 -10.49
CA ASP A 217 12.07 29.25 -9.53
C ASP A 217 10.78 28.43 -9.69
N LEU A 218 10.61 27.45 -8.80
CA LEU A 218 9.45 26.57 -8.78
C LEU A 218 8.16 27.31 -8.44
N ALA A 219 8.23 28.54 -7.89
CA ALA A 219 7.06 29.36 -7.64
C ALA A 219 6.38 29.82 -8.95
N GLY A 220 7.14 29.91 -10.05
CA GLY A 220 6.63 30.23 -11.39
C GLY A 220 6.45 29.01 -12.30
N PHE A 221 6.77 27.80 -11.84
CA PHE A 221 6.68 26.61 -12.66
C PHE A 221 5.22 26.17 -12.86
N ALA A 222 4.65 26.55 -13.99
CA ALA A 222 3.39 26.00 -14.50
C ALA A 222 3.73 24.90 -15.51
N PRO A 223 3.48 23.61 -15.22
CA PRO A 223 3.70 22.55 -16.18
C PRO A 223 2.86 22.82 -17.44
N ALA A 224 3.54 23.00 -18.58
CA ALA A 224 2.90 23.17 -19.88
C ALA A 224 2.45 21.80 -20.41
N GLY A 225 1.23 21.41 -20.02
CA GLY A 225 0.57 20.19 -20.49
C GLY A 225 0.63 19.02 -19.51
N GLY A 226 -0.37 18.13 -19.64
CA GLY A 226 -0.39 16.87 -18.89
C GLY A 226 0.71 15.92 -19.37
N PRO A 227 1.13 14.95 -18.53
CA PRO A 227 2.13 13.97 -18.93
C PRO A 227 1.67 13.22 -20.18
N THR A 228 2.54 13.15 -21.19
CA THR A 228 2.32 12.33 -22.39
C THR A 228 2.64 10.90 -22.01
N VAL A 229 1.60 10.10 -21.75
CA VAL A 229 1.76 8.70 -21.37
C VAL A 229 1.43 7.85 -22.59
N PRO A 230 2.38 7.04 -23.10
CA PRO A 230 2.09 6.12 -24.19
C PRO A 230 1.01 5.13 -23.75
N GLY A 231 0.04 4.86 -24.64
CA GLY A 231 -1.03 3.91 -24.35
C GLY A 231 -0.47 2.50 -24.09
N ALA A 232 -1.01 1.83 -23.08
CA ALA A 232 -0.70 0.44 -22.75
C ALA A 232 -1.95 -0.44 -23.00
N PRO A 233 -1.79 -1.73 -23.36
CA PRO A 233 -2.91 -2.64 -23.52
C PRO A 233 -3.82 -2.65 -22.28
N GLY A 234 -5.11 -2.37 -22.46
CA GLY A 234 -6.10 -2.34 -21.38
C GLY A 234 -6.18 -1.03 -20.57
N ILE A 235 -5.35 -0.03 -20.86
CA ILE A 235 -5.40 1.29 -20.18
C ILE A 235 -5.67 2.38 -21.24
N PRO A 236 -6.89 2.93 -21.30
CA PRO A 236 -7.18 4.05 -22.19
C PRO A 236 -6.30 5.25 -21.81
N ALA A 237 -5.45 5.70 -22.74
CA ALA A 237 -4.50 6.78 -22.51
C ALA A 237 -5.18 8.08 -22.03
N GLU A 238 -6.38 8.37 -22.55
CA GLU A 238 -7.23 9.49 -22.12
C GLU A 238 -7.64 9.41 -20.63
N THR A 239 -7.99 8.22 -20.15
CA THR A 239 -8.40 8.01 -18.75
C THR A 239 -7.19 8.18 -17.83
N PHE A 240 -6.02 7.71 -18.27
CA PHE A 240 -4.79 7.89 -17.52
C PHE A 240 -4.38 9.37 -17.42
N ALA A 241 -4.41 10.10 -18.54
CA ALA A 241 -4.12 11.53 -18.57
C ALA A 241 -5.06 12.33 -17.64
N LEU A 242 -6.35 11.95 -17.62
CA LEU A 242 -7.35 12.51 -16.72
C LEU A 242 -7.01 12.26 -15.24
N LEU A 243 -6.65 11.02 -14.89
CA LEU A 243 -6.26 10.66 -13.51
C LEU A 243 -4.98 11.38 -13.08
N ALA A 244 -3.99 11.51 -13.96
CA ALA A 244 -2.76 12.22 -13.68
C ALA A 244 -3.02 13.72 -13.44
N ALA A 245 -3.83 14.36 -14.28
CA ALA A 245 -4.24 15.75 -14.09
C ALA A 245 -5.03 15.94 -12.78
N ASN A 246 -5.89 14.98 -12.43
CA ASN A 246 -6.62 15.00 -11.16
C ASN A 246 -5.69 14.89 -9.94
N ALA A 247 -4.71 13.99 -9.99
CA ALA A 247 -3.72 13.80 -8.92
C ALA A 247 -2.87 15.06 -8.72
N SER A 248 -2.45 15.72 -9.81
CA SER A 248 -1.71 16.99 -9.76
C SER A 248 -2.52 18.10 -9.07
N GLN A 249 -3.80 18.26 -9.44
CA GLN A 249 -4.69 19.23 -8.78
C GLN A 249 -4.87 18.92 -7.28
N ALA A 250 -5.04 17.64 -6.93
CA ALA A 250 -5.16 17.22 -5.53
C ALA A 250 -3.89 17.52 -4.72
N ALA A 251 -2.71 17.30 -5.32
CA ALA A 251 -1.43 17.66 -4.71
C ALA A 251 -1.31 19.17 -4.47
N GLY A 252 -1.70 20.01 -5.44
CA GLY A 252 -1.72 21.47 -5.28
C GLY A 252 -2.68 21.94 -4.18
N ALA A 253 -3.86 21.31 -4.08
CA ALA A 253 -4.81 21.59 -2.99
C ALA A 253 -4.23 21.24 -1.61
N LEU A 254 -3.52 20.11 -1.50
CA LEU A 254 -2.83 19.72 -0.25
C LEU A 254 -1.71 20.69 0.12
N LEU A 255 -0.91 21.14 -0.86
CA LEU A 255 0.16 22.13 -0.64
C LEU A 255 -0.40 23.47 -0.13
N THR A 256 -1.60 23.84 -0.53
CA THR A 256 -2.28 25.07 -0.09
C THR A 256 -3.19 24.85 1.13
N SER A 257 -3.06 23.71 1.81
CA SER A 257 -3.86 23.34 2.99
C SER A 257 -5.38 23.38 2.77
N GLN A 258 -5.85 23.15 1.53
CA GLN A 258 -7.27 23.09 1.25
C GLN A 258 -7.89 21.81 1.84
N PRO A 259 -9.12 21.86 2.36
CA PRO A 259 -9.74 20.70 2.97
C PRO A 259 -10.07 19.63 1.93
N LYS A 260 -9.70 18.38 2.22
CA LYS A 260 -9.98 17.21 1.37
C LYS A 260 -11.49 17.07 1.09
N LEU A 261 -11.85 16.80 -0.16
CA LEU A 261 -13.23 16.53 -0.56
C LEU A 261 -13.66 15.12 -0.14
N THR A 262 -14.94 14.97 0.21
CA THR A 262 -15.54 13.64 0.39
C THR A 262 -15.69 12.95 -0.96
N ARG A 263 -15.89 11.63 -0.98
CA ARG A 263 -16.09 10.87 -2.24
C ARG A 263 -17.27 11.40 -3.06
N LYS A 264 -18.38 11.79 -2.41
CA LYS A 264 -19.55 12.40 -3.07
C LYS A 264 -19.18 13.74 -3.72
N GLN A 265 -18.54 14.62 -2.95
CA GLN A 265 -18.11 15.94 -3.44
C GLN A 265 -17.10 15.83 -4.58
N ASP A 266 -16.19 14.85 -4.50
CA ASP A 266 -15.18 14.64 -5.53
C ASP A 266 -15.78 14.11 -6.84
N ALA A 267 -16.77 13.22 -6.76
CA ALA A 267 -17.52 12.75 -7.93
C ALA A 267 -18.27 13.90 -8.62
N VAL A 268 -18.92 14.77 -7.85
CA VAL A 268 -19.60 15.97 -8.35
C VAL A 268 -18.60 16.92 -9.02
N ARG A 269 -17.46 17.20 -8.38
CA ARG A 269 -16.38 18.02 -8.95
C ARG A 269 -15.87 17.45 -10.27
N LEU A 270 -15.63 16.15 -10.34
CA LEU A 270 -15.14 15.48 -11.55
C LEU A 270 -16.16 15.59 -12.68
N ALA A 271 -17.43 15.27 -12.45
CA ALA A 271 -18.47 15.41 -13.46
C ALA A 271 -18.73 16.88 -13.90
N ALA A 272 -18.52 17.83 -13.00
CA ALA A 272 -18.65 19.26 -13.29
C ALA A 272 -17.51 19.78 -14.19
N THR A 273 -16.27 19.38 -13.88
CA THR A 273 -15.05 19.83 -14.59
C THR A 273 -14.72 19.01 -15.82
N ARG A 274 -15.24 17.78 -15.90
CA ARG A 274 -15.00 16.81 -16.98
C ARG A 274 -16.30 16.12 -17.37
N PRO A 275 -17.10 16.76 -18.25
CA PRO A 275 -18.42 16.26 -18.65
C PRO A 275 -18.40 14.81 -19.17
N GLU A 276 -17.31 14.38 -19.79
CA GLU A 276 -17.11 13.00 -20.27
C GLU A 276 -17.16 11.92 -19.17
N THR A 277 -17.00 12.32 -17.91
CA THR A 277 -17.10 11.42 -16.75
C THR A 277 -18.49 11.38 -16.12
N ALA A 278 -19.38 12.31 -16.49
CA ALA A 278 -20.66 12.50 -15.82
C ALA A 278 -21.52 11.23 -15.83
N ASP A 279 -21.72 10.61 -17.01
CA ASP A 279 -22.54 9.41 -17.14
C ASP A 279 -22.01 8.21 -16.33
N ARG A 280 -20.68 8.10 -16.22
CA ARG A 280 -20.04 7.02 -15.46
C ARG A 280 -20.13 7.21 -13.95
N LEU A 281 -20.12 8.47 -13.50
CA LEU A 281 -20.14 8.83 -12.08
C LEU A 281 -21.56 9.02 -11.55
N ARG A 282 -22.53 9.23 -12.44
CA ARG A 282 -23.93 9.42 -12.10
C ARG A 282 -24.49 8.15 -11.45
N PRO A 283 -24.98 8.23 -10.20
CA PRO A 283 -25.55 7.08 -9.52
C PRO A 283 -26.86 6.65 -10.19
N ALA A 284 -27.14 5.34 -10.16
CA ALA A 284 -28.37 4.78 -10.73
C ALA A 284 -29.61 5.26 -9.96
N GLU A 285 -29.48 5.37 -8.64
CA GLU A 285 -30.46 5.96 -7.74
C GLU A 285 -30.11 7.44 -7.50
N ASN A 286 -31.12 8.32 -7.43
CA ASN A 286 -30.96 9.76 -7.17
C ASN A 286 -30.08 10.52 -8.20
N GLY A 287 -30.04 10.06 -9.45
CA GLY A 287 -29.25 10.71 -10.50
C GLY A 287 -29.62 12.20 -10.72
N GLU A 288 -30.89 12.58 -10.53
CA GLU A 288 -31.32 13.98 -10.64
C GLU A 288 -30.73 14.88 -9.54
N GLU A 289 -30.57 14.37 -8.32
CA GLU A 289 -29.88 15.08 -7.24
C GLU A 289 -28.40 15.29 -7.59
N PHE A 290 -27.77 14.27 -8.18
CA PHE A 290 -26.40 14.36 -8.66
C PHE A 290 -26.26 15.40 -9.78
N ASP A 291 -27.16 15.41 -10.76
CA ASP A 291 -27.15 16.36 -11.87
C ASP A 291 -27.30 17.81 -11.36
N ARG A 292 -28.15 18.01 -10.34
CA ARG A 292 -28.31 19.31 -9.65
C ARG A 292 -27.05 19.73 -8.88
N ALA A 293 -26.40 18.80 -8.19
CA ALA A 293 -25.14 19.04 -7.50
C ALA A 293 -23.99 19.39 -8.48
N VAL A 294 -23.95 18.72 -9.63
CA VAL A 294 -22.99 19.03 -10.71
C VAL A 294 -23.20 20.44 -11.23
N LEU A 295 -24.46 20.85 -11.43
CA LEU A 295 -24.78 22.21 -11.88
C LEU A 295 -24.42 23.27 -10.83
N ALA A 296 -24.69 22.99 -9.55
CA ALA A 296 -24.30 23.86 -8.44
C ALA A 296 -22.77 24.05 -8.38
N TRP A 297 -22.02 22.97 -8.60
CA TRP A 297 -20.56 23.03 -8.66
C TRP A 297 -20.06 23.80 -9.89
N ARG A 298 -20.69 23.64 -11.06
CA ARG A 298 -20.30 24.39 -12.28
C ARG A 298 -20.42 25.90 -12.09
N HIS A 299 -21.48 26.35 -11.41
CA HIS A 299 -21.70 27.76 -11.18
C HIS A 299 -20.92 28.32 -9.98
N GLY A 300 -20.78 27.55 -8.91
CA GLY A 300 -20.31 28.04 -7.61
C GLY A 300 -19.16 27.28 -6.97
N GLY A 301 -18.62 26.27 -7.65
CA GLY A 301 -17.64 25.35 -7.09
C GLY A 301 -18.13 24.70 -5.80
N ARG A 302 -17.22 24.56 -4.83
CA ARG A 302 -17.53 23.96 -3.52
C ARG A 302 -18.56 24.77 -2.73
N ALA A 303 -18.53 26.10 -2.82
CA ALA A 303 -19.46 26.97 -2.10
C ALA A 303 -20.88 26.84 -2.66
N GLY A 304 -21.02 26.77 -3.99
CA GLY A 304 -22.29 26.47 -4.65
C GLY A 304 -22.89 25.13 -4.22
N LEU A 305 -22.05 24.09 -4.07
CA LEU A 305 -22.51 22.80 -3.54
C LEU A 305 -22.95 22.88 -2.07
N ASP A 306 -22.20 23.61 -1.22
CA ASP A 306 -22.59 23.83 0.19
C ASP A 306 -23.94 24.54 0.29
N VAL A 307 -24.20 25.52 -0.57
CA VAL A 307 -25.47 26.27 -0.65
C VAL A 307 -26.64 25.39 -1.11
N LEU A 308 -26.37 24.40 -1.97
CA LEU A 308 -27.37 23.43 -2.37
C LEU A 308 -27.73 22.48 -1.22
N GLU A 309 -26.72 21.95 -0.53
CA GLU A 309 -26.87 20.87 0.46
C GLU A 309 -27.21 21.35 1.88
N THR A 310 -26.75 22.55 2.26
CA THR A 310 -26.81 23.03 3.65
C THR A 310 -27.46 24.40 3.77
N ALA A 311 -28.65 24.45 4.36
CA ALA A 311 -29.23 25.70 4.84
C ALA A 311 -28.58 26.13 6.18
N TRP A 312 -28.31 27.42 6.34
CA TRP A 312 -27.72 28.01 7.55
C TRP A 312 -28.39 29.33 7.88
N THR A 313 -28.29 29.82 9.11
CA THR A 313 -28.97 31.06 9.55
C THR A 313 -28.01 32.26 9.50
N PRO A 314 -28.14 33.18 8.52
CA PRO A 314 -27.31 34.38 8.42
C PRO A 314 -27.74 35.46 9.41
N SER A 315 -26.97 36.54 9.49
CA SER A 315 -27.37 37.70 10.29
C SER A 315 -28.65 38.34 9.74
N SER A 316 -29.47 38.91 10.63
CA SER A 316 -30.68 39.65 10.25
C SER A 316 -30.37 40.81 9.29
N GLN A 317 -29.20 41.43 9.42
CA GLN A 317 -28.72 42.48 8.52
C GLN A 317 -28.49 41.96 7.09
N ALA A 318 -27.90 40.77 6.93
CA ALA A 318 -27.66 40.19 5.62
C ALA A 318 -28.97 39.88 4.88
N MET A 319 -29.95 39.31 5.60
CA MET A 319 -31.27 39.02 5.04
C MET A 319 -32.09 40.29 4.80
N GLY A 320 -31.95 41.30 5.66
CA GLY A 320 -32.56 42.62 5.48
C GLY A 320 -32.10 43.31 4.19
N ARG A 321 -30.82 43.18 3.81
CA ARG A 321 -30.30 43.70 2.54
C ARG A 321 -30.96 43.02 1.33
N ALA A 322 -31.13 41.70 1.36
CA ALA A 322 -31.80 41.00 0.26
C ALA A 322 -33.26 41.40 0.12
N ARG A 323 -33.98 41.61 1.23
CA ARG A 323 -35.36 42.08 1.20
C ARG A 323 -35.50 43.51 0.66
N ALA A 324 -34.56 44.39 1.00
CA ALA A 324 -34.50 45.73 0.45
C ALA A 324 -34.23 45.69 -1.07
N ALA A 325 -33.22 44.93 -1.50
CA ALA A 325 -32.89 44.76 -2.91
C ALA A 325 -34.05 44.17 -3.73
N PHE A 326 -34.80 43.22 -3.17
CA PHE A 326 -36.03 42.71 -3.81
C PHE A 326 -37.10 43.79 -3.98
N THR A 327 -37.32 44.64 -2.97
CA THR A 327 -38.32 45.71 -3.02
C THR A 327 -37.97 46.80 -4.03
N GLU A 328 -36.68 46.99 -4.33
CA GLU A 328 -36.23 47.92 -5.37
C GLU A 328 -36.44 47.40 -6.79
N VAL A 329 -36.53 46.08 -6.96
CA VAL A 329 -36.66 45.41 -8.27
C VAL A 329 -38.13 45.13 -8.63
N VAL A 330 -39.01 44.98 -7.65
CA VAL A 330 -40.42 44.60 -7.88
C VAL A 330 -41.36 45.77 -7.63
N ASP A 331 -42.13 46.14 -8.68
CA ASP A 331 -43.06 47.28 -8.65
C ASP A 331 -44.30 47.06 -7.76
N ASP A 332 -44.73 45.80 -7.56
CA ASP A 332 -45.84 45.44 -6.66
C ASP A 332 -45.40 44.40 -5.60
N PRO A 333 -45.20 44.79 -4.32
CA PRO A 333 -44.76 43.88 -3.27
C PRO A 333 -45.77 42.78 -2.90
N GLY A 334 -46.94 42.72 -3.57
CA GLY A 334 -47.91 41.63 -3.48
C GLY A 334 -47.38 40.24 -3.89
N GLU A 335 -46.24 40.18 -4.59
CA GLU A 335 -45.54 38.91 -4.90
C GLU A 335 -44.83 38.28 -3.70
N GLY A 336 -44.80 38.91 -2.53
CA GLY A 336 -44.39 38.32 -1.24
C GLY A 336 -43.07 37.54 -1.23
N LEU A 337 -41.99 38.13 -0.70
CA LEU A 337 -40.74 37.40 -0.47
C LEU A 337 -40.81 36.57 0.82
N ASP A 338 -40.75 35.24 0.69
CA ASP A 338 -40.58 34.35 1.82
C ASP A 338 -39.10 34.16 2.13
N VAL A 339 -38.73 34.31 3.39
CA VAL A 339 -37.33 34.25 3.83
C VAL A 339 -37.20 33.19 4.91
N GLU A 340 -36.62 32.06 4.53
CA GLU A 340 -36.30 30.97 5.43
C GLU A 340 -34.77 30.81 5.50
N ARG A 341 -34.19 31.06 6.68
CA ARG A 341 -32.74 30.94 6.93
C ARG A 341 -31.92 31.76 5.92
N ASN A 342 -31.18 31.11 5.02
CA ASN A 342 -30.37 31.73 3.98
C ASN A 342 -31.04 31.72 2.60
N GLN A 343 -32.34 31.42 2.51
CA GLN A 343 -33.07 31.27 1.26
C GLN A 343 -34.17 32.34 1.16
N CYS A 344 -34.14 33.10 0.08
CA CYS A 344 -35.14 34.10 -0.27
C CYS A 344 -35.94 33.58 -1.46
N THR A 345 -37.21 33.24 -1.26
CA THR A 345 -38.09 32.64 -2.28
C THR A 345 -39.14 33.65 -2.68
N VAL A 346 -39.27 33.91 -3.98
CA VAL A 346 -40.32 34.79 -4.51
C VAL A 346 -41.60 33.97 -4.66
N HIS A 347 -42.69 34.40 -4.04
CA HIS A 347 -43.90 33.59 -3.96
C HIS A 347 -44.56 33.44 -5.35
N GLY A 348 -44.87 32.20 -5.73
CA GLY A 348 -45.60 31.88 -6.96
C GLY A 348 -44.77 31.89 -8.26
N THR A 349 -43.47 32.21 -8.23
CA THR A 349 -42.63 32.30 -9.44
C THR A 349 -41.59 31.18 -9.58
N GLY A 350 -41.38 30.38 -8.53
CA GLY A 350 -40.34 29.35 -8.50
C GLY A 350 -38.90 29.91 -8.42
N VAL A 351 -38.75 31.23 -8.32
CA VAL A 351 -37.46 31.93 -8.20
C VAL A 351 -37.00 31.94 -6.74
N GLN A 352 -35.74 31.58 -6.54
CA GLN A 352 -35.13 31.60 -5.22
C GLN A 352 -33.68 32.10 -5.32
N VAL A 353 -33.25 32.90 -4.36
CA VAL A 353 -31.85 33.34 -4.23
C VAL A 353 -31.34 32.92 -2.86
N ARG A 354 -30.19 32.25 -2.81
CA ARG A 354 -29.62 31.67 -1.57
C ARG A 354 -28.29 32.31 -1.20
N LEU A 355 -28.09 32.67 0.06
CA LEU A 355 -26.84 33.22 0.57
C LEU A 355 -25.86 32.12 0.97
N GLY A 356 -24.67 32.13 0.37
CA GLY A 356 -23.55 31.29 0.77
C GLY A 356 -22.76 31.85 1.95
N LYS A 357 -22.01 30.98 2.63
CA LYS A 357 -21.09 31.36 3.72
C LYS A 357 -19.87 32.14 3.23
N ASP A 358 -19.62 32.10 1.93
CA ASP A 358 -18.67 32.93 1.19
C ASP A 358 -19.18 34.37 0.98
N GLY A 359 -20.43 34.66 1.33
CA GLY A 359 -21.04 35.98 1.22
C GLY A 359 -21.63 36.31 -0.14
N LEU A 360 -21.64 35.35 -1.07
CA LEU A 360 -22.26 35.50 -2.39
C LEU A 360 -23.68 34.95 -2.42
N TRP A 361 -24.49 35.48 -3.32
CA TRP A 361 -25.86 35.05 -3.57
C TRP A 361 -25.92 34.15 -4.79
N TYR A 362 -26.66 33.05 -4.68
CA TYR A 362 -26.74 32.01 -5.67
C TYR A 362 -28.16 31.95 -6.25
N PRO A 363 -28.34 32.07 -7.58
CA PRO A 363 -29.66 32.04 -8.21
C PRO A 363 -30.19 30.62 -8.39
N TYR A 364 -31.48 30.42 -8.13
CA TYR A 364 -32.19 29.17 -8.31
C TYR A 364 -33.55 29.40 -8.99
N ARG A 365 -33.96 28.44 -9.83
CA ARG A 365 -35.30 28.35 -10.42
C ARG A 365 -35.81 26.93 -10.30
N ASP A 366 -37.00 26.74 -9.74
CA ASP A 366 -37.60 25.43 -9.50
C ASP A 366 -36.67 24.45 -8.76
N GLN A 367 -35.93 24.98 -7.78
CA GLN A 367 -34.88 24.28 -7.01
C GLN A 367 -33.59 23.92 -7.77
N TRP A 368 -33.44 24.31 -9.03
CA TRP A 368 -32.24 24.12 -9.82
C TRP A 368 -31.34 25.36 -9.81
N PRO A 369 -30.02 25.22 -9.64
CA PRO A 369 -29.08 26.32 -9.83
C PRO A 369 -29.25 26.95 -11.21
N ALA A 370 -29.42 28.25 -11.28
CA ALA A 370 -29.82 28.96 -12.50
C ALA A 370 -28.71 29.84 -13.11
N GLY A 371 -27.52 29.87 -12.51
CA GLY A 371 -26.44 30.75 -12.96
C GLY A 371 -25.31 30.93 -11.95
N PRO A 372 -24.26 31.69 -12.32
CA PRO A 372 -23.16 32.03 -11.42
C PRO A 372 -23.64 32.88 -10.24
N PRO A 373 -22.90 32.88 -9.12
CA PRO A 373 -23.24 33.69 -7.96
C PRO A 373 -22.86 35.16 -8.14
N GLU A 374 -23.55 36.05 -7.41
CA GLU A 374 -23.34 37.49 -7.43
C GLU A 374 -23.23 38.08 -6.03
N THR A 375 -22.57 39.25 -5.92
CA THR A 375 -22.49 39.96 -4.64
C THR A 375 -23.81 40.67 -4.28
N ASP A 376 -24.51 41.15 -5.32
CA ASP A 376 -25.78 41.87 -5.18
C ASP A 376 -26.97 40.94 -5.46
N PRO A 377 -27.86 40.69 -4.49
CA PRO A 377 -29.05 39.89 -4.72
C PRO A 377 -30.07 40.59 -5.64
N GLY A 378 -30.06 41.94 -5.73
CA GLY A 378 -30.96 42.70 -6.60
C GLY A 378 -30.73 42.38 -8.09
N ALA A 379 -29.47 42.34 -8.52
CA ALA A 379 -29.08 41.91 -9.86
C ALA A 379 -29.61 40.51 -10.21
N LEU A 380 -29.61 39.57 -9.25
CA LEU A 380 -30.14 38.21 -9.44
C LEU A 380 -31.66 38.20 -9.53
N PHE A 381 -32.36 38.96 -8.68
CA PHE A 381 -33.82 39.07 -8.76
C PHE A 381 -34.25 39.66 -10.11
N ALA A 382 -33.60 40.74 -10.56
CA ALA A 382 -33.88 41.35 -11.86
C ALA A 382 -33.66 40.34 -13.01
N ALA A 383 -32.51 39.67 -13.02
CA ALA A 383 -32.19 38.68 -14.06
C ALA A 383 -33.15 37.47 -14.06
N LEU A 384 -33.69 37.06 -12.91
CA LEU A 384 -34.57 35.90 -12.79
C LEU A 384 -36.05 36.21 -13.02
N LEU A 385 -36.50 37.45 -12.79
CA LEU A 385 -37.90 37.86 -12.90
C LEU A 385 -38.24 38.52 -14.24
N GLY A 386 -37.25 39.06 -14.97
CA GLY A 386 -37.42 39.60 -16.32
C GLY A 386 -36.98 41.05 -16.43
#